data_AF-B1Y8L2-F1
#
_entry.id   AF-B1Y8L2-F1
#
_cell.length_a   1.000
_cell.length_b   1.000
_cell.length_c   1.000
_cell.angle_alpha   90.00
_cell.angle_beta   90.00
_cell.angle_gamma   90.00
#
_symmetry.space_group_name_H-M   'P 1'
#
loop_
_entity.id
_entity.type
_entity.pdbx_description
1 polymer ?
#
loop_
_entity_poly.entity_id
_entity_poly.type
_entity_poly.pdbx_seq_one_letter_code
_entity_poly.pdbx_strand_id
1 'polypeptide(L)' 'MCAAFVVAVVHVLGVHAYTLARYGVDPNDDVETAVKKLEAKAPHLARLLREVASGSPLLFHV' A
#
# COMPACT_ATOMS: atom_id res chain seq x y z
N MET A 1 -14.02 -14.12 -15.31
CA MET A 1 -12.73 -13.40 -15.37
C MET A 1 -12.66 -12.53 -14.13
N CYS A 2 -11.96 -12.96 -13.08
CA CYS A 2 -11.82 -12.12 -11.88
C CYS A 2 -10.91 -10.95 -12.25
N ALA A 3 -11.45 -9.75 -12.34
CA ALA A 3 -10.64 -8.54 -12.44
C ALA A 3 -9.87 -8.41 -11.11
N ALA A 4 -8.60 -8.77 -11.12
CA ALA A 4 -7.70 -8.43 -10.02
C ALA A 4 -7.58 -6.91 -10.04
N PHE A 5 -8.40 -6.23 -9.23
CA PHE A 5 -8.30 -4.79 -9.07
C PHE A 5 -6.96 -4.53 -8.39
N VAL A 6 -5.99 -4.07 -9.18
CA VAL A 6 -4.68 -3.68 -8.68
C VAL A 6 -4.89 -2.43 -7.84
N VAL A 7 -5.01 -2.59 -6.52
CA VAL A 7 -5.21 -1.48 -5.60
C VAL A 7 -3.87 -0.75 -5.47
N ALA A 8 -3.84 0.50 -5.94
CA ALA A 8 -2.72 1.40 -5.70
C ALA A 8 -2.59 1.75 -4.20
N VAL A 9 -1.37 1.97 -3.72
CA VAL A 9 -1.10 2.33 -2.31
C VAL A 9 -1.90 3.57 -1.88
N VAL A 10 -2.09 4.55 -2.77
CA VAL A 10 -2.89 5.74 -2.52
C VAL A 10 -4.37 5.44 -2.24
N HIS A 11 -4.92 4.36 -2.77
CA HIS A 11 -6.31 3.95 -2.45
C HIS A 11 -6.43 3.29 -1.07
N VAL A 12 -5.32 2.75 -0.52
CA VAL A 12 -5.29 2.11 0.81
C VAL A 12 -4.98 3.12 1.91
N LEU A 13 -4.01 4.01 1.67
CA LEU A 13 -3.46 4.94 2.68
C LEU A 13 -3.85 6.39 2.44
N GLY A 14 -4.52 6.71 1.33
CA GLY A 14 -4.83 8.08 0.95
C GLY A 14 -3.55 8.93 0.87
N VAL A 15 -3.62 10.15 1.42
CA VAL A 15 -2.49 11.09 1.47
C VAL A 15 -1.26 10.52 2.21
N HIS A 16 -1.44 9.51 3.08
CA HIS A 16 -0.33 8.95 3.84
C HIS A 16 0.60 8.09 2.97
N ALA A 17 0.18 7.71 1.75
CA ALA A 17 1.02 7.02 0.77
C ALA A 17 2.28 7.83 0.42
N TYR A 18 2.21 9.16 0.39
CA TYR A 18 3.37 10.03 0.10
C TYR A 18 4.46 9.94 1.16
N THR A 19 4.13 9.53 2.40
CA THR A 19 5.14 9.31 3.45
C THR A 19 6.05 8.11 3.13
N LEU A 20 5.58 7.18 2.28
CA LEU A 20 6.34 6.00 1.85
C LEU A 20 7.33 6.31 0.72
N ALA A 21 7.23 7.48 0.07
CA ALA A 21 8.15 7.92 -0.97
C ALA A 21 9.62 7.95 -0.50
N ARG A 22 9.87 8.25 0.78
CA ARG A 22 11.22 8.21 1.37
C ARG A 22 11.84 6.81 1.40
N TYR A 23 11.02 5.77 1.26
CA TYR A 23 11.48 4.38 1.14
C TYR A 23 11.57 3.92 -0.33
N GLY A 24 11.19 4.78 -1.28
CA GLY A 24 11.21 4.49 -2.72
C GLY A 24 9.90 3.88 -3.26
N VAL A 25 8.81 3.95 -2.47
CA VAL A 25 7.46 3.56 -2.89
C VAL A 25 6.80 4.72 -3.62
N ASP A 26 6.28 4.48 -4.81
CA ASP A 26 5.40 5.43 -5.49
C ASP A 26 3.95 5.26 -4.97
N PRO A 27 3.20 6.34 -4.70
CA PRO A 27 1.81 6.24 -4.26
C PRO A 27 0.89 5.49 -5.25
N ASN A 28 1.25 5.47 -6.53
CA ASN A 28 0.53 4.75 -7.58
C ASN A 28 1.05 3.33 -7.80
N ASP A 29 2.12 2.91 -7.12
CA ASP A 29 2.52 1.51 -7.11
C ASP A 29 1.35 0.66 -6.59
N ASP A 30 1.25 -0.56 -7.10
CA ASP A 30 0.40 -1.55 -6.47
C ASP A 30 0.92 -1.93 -5.08
N VAL A 31 0.02 -2.38 -4.20
CA VAL A 31 0.36 -2.78 -2.83
C VAL A 31 1.48 -3.84 -2.81
N GLU A 32 1.50 -4.79 -3.73
CA GLU A 32 2.47 -5.88 -3.73
C GLU A 32 3.89 -5.37 -4.07
N THR A 33 4.01 -4.50 -5.06
CA THR A 33 5.24 -3.81 -5.43
C THR A 33 5.74 -2.92 -4.30
N ALA A 34 4.85 -2.15 -3.68
CA ALA A 34 5.19 -1.32 -2.54
C ALA A 34 5.69 -2.13 -1.34
N VAL A 35 5.05 -3.26 -1.04
CA VAL A 35 5.50 -4.20 -0.01
C VAL A 35 6.91 -4.72 -0.30
N LYS A 36 7.19 -5.16 -1.54
CA LYS A 36 8.54 -5.64 -1.92
C LYS A 36 9.61 -4.54 -1.73
N LYS A 37 9.28 -3.30 -2.12
CA LYS A 37 10.17 -2.13 -1.92
C LYS A 37 10.39 -1.84 -0.42
N LEU A 38 9.37 -2.01 0.41
CA LEU A 38 9.44 -1.79 1.86
C LEU A 38 10.15 -2.93 2.59
N GLU A 39 10.04 -4.19 2.16
CA GLU A 39 10.70 -5.33 2.82
C GLU A 39 12.22 -5.12 2.94
N ALA A 40 12.84 -4.49 1.93
CA ALA A 40 14.27 -4.24 1.91
C ALA A 40 14.75 -3.12 2.87
N LYS A 41 13.88 -2.16 3.22
CA LYS A 41 14.27 -0.94 3.97
C LYS A 41 13.54 -0.76 5.30
N ALA A 42 12.29 -1.20 5.37
CA ALA A 42 11.37 -1.01 6.48
C ALA A 42 10.35 -2.17 6.53
N PRO A 43 10.78 -3.39 6.94
CA PRO A 43 9.93 -4.58 6.92
C PRO A 43 8.68 -4.46 7.81
N HIS A 44 8.74 -3.63 8.85
CA HIS A 44 7.59 -3.32 9.70
C HIS A 44 6.50 -2.52 8.94
N LEU A 45 6.88 -1.62 8.04
CA LEU A 45 5.93 -0.90 7.17
C LEU A 45 5.35 -1.81 6.10
N ALA A 46 6.16 -2.74 5.58
CA ALA A 46 5.69 -3.76 4.64
C ALA A 46 4.59 -4.63 5.27
N ARG A 47 4.77 -5.03 6.54
CA ARG A 47 3.75 -5.77 7.30
C ARG A 47 2.49 -4.93 7.54
N LEU A 48 2.65 -3.68 7.97
CA LEU A 48 1.52 -2.76 8.15
C LEU A 48 0.71 -2.59 6.86
N LEU A 49 1.39 -2.35 5.73
CA LEU A 49 0.73 -2.16 4.44
C LEU A 49 -0.05 -3.42 4.01
N ARG A 50 0.49 -4.62 4.24
CA ARG A 50 -0.24 -5.88 4.02
C ARG A 50 -1.46 -5.99 4.92
N GLU A 51 -1.33 -5.68 6.21
CA GLU A 51 -2.44 -5.75 7.16
C GLU A 51 -3.56 -4.79 6.77
N VAL A 52 -3.25 -3.52 6.46
CA VAL A 52 -4.23 -2.51 6.05
C VAL A 52 -4.90 -2.86 4.72
N ALA A 53 -4.14 -3.37 3.74
CA ALA A 53 -4.69 -3.81 2.46
C ALA A 53 -5.59 -5.05 2.58
N SER A 54 -5.25 -5.98 3.48
CA SER A 54 -6.07 -7.17 3.76
C SER A 54 -7.32 -6.85 4.60
N GLY A 55 -7.28 -5.78 5.39
CA GLY A 55 -8.35 -5.37 6.29
C GLY A 55 -9.38 -4.39 5.71
N SER A 56 -9.20 -3.89 4.48
CA SER A 56 -10.02 -2.79 3.96
C SER A 56 -10.88 -3.18 2.76
N PRO A 57 -12.16 -3.54 2.96
CA PRO A 57 -13.16 -3.39 1.92
C PRO A 57 -13.88 -2.04 1.96
N LEU A 58 -13.94 -1.29 3.09
CA LEU A 58 -14.93 -0.19 3.26
C LEU A 58 -14.56 0.98 4.21
N LEU A 59 -13.30 1.27 4.57
CA LEU A 59 -13.03 2.19 5.71
C LEU A 59 -12.23 3.48 5.43
N PHE A 60 -12.37 4.12 4.26
CA PHE A 60 -11.91 5.51 4.08
C PHE A 60 -12.91 6.33 3.25
N HIS A 61 -14.14 6.46 3.77
CA HIS A 61 -15.01 7.60 3.50
C HIS A 61 -15.06 8.43 4.79
N VAL A 62 -14.09 9.32 4.96
CA VAL A 62 -14.15 10.45 5.92
C VAL A 62 -13.75 11.69 5.14
#